data_AF-A0A924BN79-F1
#
_entry.id   AF-A0A924BN79-F1
#
_cell.length_a   1.000
_cell.length_b   1.000
_cell.length_c   1.000
_cell.angle_alpha   90.00
_cell.angle_beta   90.00
_cell.angle_gamma   90.00
#
_symmetry.space_group_name_H-M   'P 1'
#
loop_
_entity.id
_entity.type
_entity.pdbx_description
1 polymer ?
#
loop_
_entity_poly.entity_id
_entity_poly.type
_entity_poly.pdbx_seq_one_letter_code
_entity_poly.pdbx_strand_id
1 'polypeptide(L)'
;MNKSWIVVASVAAAALAACGGSNDETPAPPVTQEVPGSASASVGGFIAYLVALVASDADMLEPVDVSAVTPPSDDAAEPSVID
;
A
#
# COMPACT_ATOMS: atom_id res chain seq x y z
N MET A 1 6.50 -28.03 -30.93
CA MET A 1 6.55 -27.09 -29.80
C MET A 1 5.33 -26.20 -29.85
N ASN A 2 4.44 -26.38 -28.88
CA ASN A 2 3.02 -26.08 -28.98
C ASN A 2 2.83 -24.65 -28.45
N LYS A 3 2.34 -23.74 -29.30
CA LYS A 3 2.18 -22.30 -28.99
C LYS A 3 1.39 -22.04 -27.69
N SER A 4 0.53 -22.97 -27.29
CA SER A 4 -0.28 -22.93 -26.06
C SER A 4 0.54 -22.92 -24.76
N TRP A 5 1.79 -23.38 -24.77
CA TRP A 5 2.64 -23.43 -23.56
C TRP A 5 3.18 -22.05 -23.18
N ILE A 6 3.31 -21.13 -24.13
CA ILE A 6 3.82 -19.78 -23.87
C ILE A 6 2.80 -18.94 -23.11
N VAL A 7 1.50 -19.16 -23.33
CA VAL A 7 0.42 -18.38 -22.69
C VAL A 7 0.21 -18.76 -21.22
N VAL A 8 0.41 -20.03 -20.86
CA VAL A 8 0.26 -20.49 -19.46
C VAL A 8 1.42 -20.00 -18.59
N ALA A 9 2.63 -19.90 -19.14
CA ALA A 9 3.80 -19.43 -18.41
C ALA A 9 3.72 -17.94 -18.02
N SER A 10 3.12 -17.09 -18.87
CA SER A 10 3.00 -15.66 -18.60
C SER A 10 1.96 -15.31 -17.53
N VAL A 11 0.88 -16.08 -17.41
CA VAL A 11 -0.12 -15.88 -16.33
C VAL A 11 0.45 -16.24 -14.96
N ALA A 12 1.25 -17.31 -14.88
CA ALA A 12 1.91 -17.71 -13.62
C ALA A 12 2.96 -16.67 -13.17
N ALA A 13 3.74 -16.12 -14.11
CA ALA A 13 4.72 -15.08 -13.78
C ALA A 13 4.07 -13.78 -13.29
N ALA A 14 2.91 -13.40 -13.83
CA ALA A 14 2.15 -12.23 -13.36
C ALA A 14 1.58 -12.44 -11.94
N ALA A 15 1.17 -13.66 -11.60
CA ALA A 15 0.72 -13.99 -10.24
C ALA A 15 1.88 -13.96 -9.22
N LEU A 16 3.09 -14.35 -9.62
CA LEU A 16 4.29 -14.21 -8.78
C LEU A 16 4.79 -12.77 -8.68
N ALA A 17 4.67 -11.96 -9.75
CA ALA A 17 4.98 -10.53 -9.70
C ALA A 17 3.99 -9.75 -8.82
N ALA A 18 2.73 -10.20 -8.73
CA ALA A 18 1.77 -9.69 -7.76
C ALA A 18 2.11 -10.10 -6.30
N CYS A 19 2.89 -11.17 -6.13
CA CYS A 19 3.45 -11.58 -4.83
C CYS A 19 4.84 -10.97 -4.58
N GLY A 20 5.43 -10.33 -5.59
CA GLY A 20 6.74 -9.68 -5.57
C GLY A 20 6.61 -8.19 -5.87
N GLY A 21 5.98 -7.47 -4.93
CA GLY A 21 5.99 -6.01 -4.80
C GLY A 21 6.14 -5.20 -6.09
N SER A 22 5.06 -5.02 -6.85
CA SER A 22 4.99 -3.95 -7.85
C SER A 22 4.91 -2.62 -7.09
N ASN A 23 5.92 -1.76 -7.29
CA ASN A 23 5.94 -0.37 -6.82
C ASN A 23 5.01 0.49 -7.68
N ASP A 24 3.74 0.09 -7.83
CA ASP A 24 2.72 0.98 -8.35
C ASP A 24 2.57 2.10 -7.32
N GLU A 25 3.19 3.24 -7.64
CA GLU A 25 3.14 4.50 -6.89
C GLU A 25 1.69 4.98 -6.85
N THR A 26 0.91 4.34 -5.99
CA THR A 26 -0.45 4.74 -5.67
C THR A 26 -0.33 6.13 -5.06
N PRO A 27 -1.06 7.13 -5.59
CA PRO A 27 -1.03 8.46 -5.03
C PRO A 27 -1.25 8.41 -3.52
N ALA A 28 -0.34 9.02 -2.75
CA ALA A 28 -0.42 9.01 -1.31
C ALA A 28 -1.78 9.60 -0.87
N PRO A 29 -2.47 8.98 0.11
CA PRO A 29 -3.70 9.53 0.64
C PRO A 29 -3.46 10.95 1.22
N PRO A 30 -4.45 11.86 1.14
CA PRO A 30 -4.29 13.21 1.68
C PRO A 30 -4.10 13.17 3.20
N VAL A 31 -3.22 14.04 3.70
CA VAL A 31 -3.00 14.23 5.14
C VAL A 31 -3.95 15.30 5.64
N THR A 32 -4.94 14.89 6.43
CA THR A 32 -5.93 15.76 7.08
C THR A 32 -6.00 15.42 8.58
N GLN A 33 -6.91 16.03 9.33
CA GLN A 33 -7.09 15.78 10.77
C GLN A 33 -7.70 14.39 11.09
N GLU A 34 -8.07 13.61 10.07
CA GLU A 34 -8.61 12.27 10.21
C GLU A 34 -7.89 11.33 9.25
N VAL A 35 -7.75 10.06 9.62
CA VAL A 35 -7.21 9.06 8.69
C VAL A 35 -8.27 8.77 7.61
N PRO A 36 -7.99 9.04 6.32
CA PRO A 36 -8.96 8.76 5.27
C PRO A 36 -9.20 7.26 5.11
N GLY A 37 -10.45 6.87 4.85
CA GLY A 37 -10.80 5.45 4.69
C GLY A 37 -10.01 4.73 3.59
N SER A 38 -9.59 5.45 2.54
CA SER A 38 -8.72 4.92 1.48
C SER A 38 -7.32 4.53 1.97
N ALA A 39 -6.80 5.19 3.01
CA ALA A 39 -5.53 4.80 3.64
C ALA A 39 -5.65 3.47 4.39
N SER A 40 -6.82 3.16 4.96
CA SER A 40 -7.04 1.91 5.70
C SER A 40 -7.49 0.75 4.82
N ALA A 41 -7.59 0.94 3.49
CA ALA A 41 -8.07 -0.08 2.58
C ALA A 41 -7.07 -1.21 2.31
N SER A 42 -5.77 -0.97 2.50
CA SER A 42 -4.70 -1.95 2.31
C SER A 42 -3.45 -1.58 3.11
N VAL A 43 -2.57 -2.56 3.38
CA VAL A 43 -1.30 -2.33 4.09
C VAL A 43 -0.44 -1.28 3.36
N GLY A 44 -0.30 -1.39 2.04
CA GLY A 44 0.47 -0.43 1.24
C GLY A 44 -0.12 0.98 1.27
N GLY A 45 -1.45 1.12 1.20
CA GLY A 45 -2.12 2.42 1.31
C GLY A 45 -1.93 3.06 2.69
N PHE A 46 -1.90 2.24 3.74
CA PHE A 46 -1.70 2.70 5.12
C PHE A 46 -0.27 3.18 5.34
N ILE A 47 0.71 2.43 4.83
CA ILE A 47 2.14 2.84 4.85
C ILE A 47 2.34 4.14 4.07
N ALA A 48 1.76 4.26 2.86
CA ALA A 48 1.86 5.47 2.05
C ALA A 48 1.30 6.70 2.78
N TYR A 49 0.19 6.54 3.50
CA TYR A 49 -0.36 7.59 4.36
C TYR A 49 0.60 7.97 5.50
N LEU A 50 1.18 6.99 6.20
CA LEU A 50 2.12 7.27 7.30
C LEU A 50 3.37 8.00 6.82
N VAL A 51 3.93 7.63 5.67
CA VAL A 51 5.07 8.33 5.07
C VAL A 51 4.70 9.78 4.74
N ALA A 52 3.54 10.02 4.14
CA ALA A 52 3.06 11.37 3.86
C ALA A 52 2.80 12.19 5.14
N LEU A 53 2.23 11.56 6.18
CA LEU A 53 1.96 12.20 7.47
C LEU A 53 3.27 12.62 8.16
N VAL A 54 4.29 11.76 8.18
CA VAL A 54 5.60 12.08 8.78
C VAL A 54 6.32 13.17 8.00
N ALA A 55 6.16 13.22 6.68
CA ALA A 55 6.71 14.29 5.84
C ALA A 55 5.94 15.62 5.95
N SER A 56 4.75 15.61 6.57
CA SER A 56 3.93 16.81 6.72
C SER A 56 4.42 17.70 7.86
N ASP A 57 4.23 19.01 7.71
CA ASP A 57 4.60 19.98 8.73
C ASP A 57 3.61 19.92 9.91
N ALA A 58 4.09 19.46 11.07
CA ALA A 58 3.29 19.30 12.27
C ALA A 58 2.76 20.64 12.81
N ASP A 59 3.44 21.76 12.54
CA ASP A 59 2.97 23.09 12.99
C ASP A 59 1.78 23.59 12.16
N MET A 60 1.54 22.99 10.99
CA MET A 60 0.43 23.30 10.09
C MET A 60 -0.75 22.32 10.22
N LEU A 61 -0.63 21.30 11.08
CA LEU A 61 -1.61 20.25 11.26
C LEU A 61 -2.08 20.17 12.72
N GLU A 62 -3.39 20.04 12.90
CA GLU A 62 -3.93 19.58 14.18
C GLU A 62 -3.62 18.09 14.37
N PRO A 63 -3.60 17.58 15.61
CA PRO A 63 -3.41 16.16 15.88
C PRO A 63 -4.42 15.29 15.13
N VAL A 64 -3.93 14.26 14.44
CA VAL A 64 -4.77 13.30 13.70
C VAL A 64 -5.60 12.47 14.69
N ASP A 65 -6.91 12.38 14.47
CA ASP A 65 -7.77 11.46 15.21
C ASP A 65 -7.57 10.02 14.71
N VAL A 66 -7.15 9.15 15.63
CA VAL A 66 -6.91 7.71 15.38
C VAL A 66 -7.91 6.80 16.10
N SER A 67 -8.92 7.36 16.77
CA SER A 67 -9.85 6.61 17.62
C SER A 67 -10.68 5.57 16.87
N ALA A 68 -11.00 5.84 15.59
CA ALA A 68 -11.77 4.96 14.72
C ALA A 68 -10.90 4.17 13.72
N VAL A 69 -9.57 4.26 13.84
CA VAL A 69 -8.65 3.65 12.87
C VAL A 69 -8.40 2.19 13.24
N THR A 70 -8.70 1.29 12.31
CA THR A 70 -8.28 -0.11 12.38
C THR A 70 -7.22 -0.33 11.30
N PRO A 71 -5.94 -0.46 11.68
CA PRO A 71 -4.88 -0.70 10.71
C PRO A 71 -5.13 -2.00 9.93
N PRO A 72 -4.98 -1.98 8.59
CA PRO A 72 -5.02 -3.22 7.82
C PRO A 72 -3.83 -4.10 8.17
N SER A 73 -4.06 -5.41 8.24
CA SER A 73 -3.03 -6.43 8.44
C SER A 73 -3.09 -7.46 7.31
N ASP A 74 -1.93 -7.97 6.93
CA ASP A 74 -1.83 -9.09 5.98
C ASP A 74 -0.79 -10.08 6.50
N ASP A 75 -1.27 -11.24 6.95
CA ASP A 75 -0.43 -12.29 7.53
C ASP A 75 0.26 -13.16 6.46
N ALA A 76 -0.10 -12.99 5.18
CA ALA A 76 0.49 -13.72 4.06
C ALA A 76 1.50 -12.86 3.28
N ALA A 77 1.48 -11.53 3.48
CA ALA A 77 2.41 -10.62 2.84
C ALA A 77 3.82 -10.73 3.43
N GLU A 78 4.83 -10.63 2.56
CA GLU A 78 6.21 -10.41 2.99
C GLU A 78 6.42 -8.96 3.45
N PRO A 79 7.40 -8.70 4.33
CA PRO A 79 7.73 -7.34 4.77
C PRO A 79 8.17 -6.44 3.61
N SER A 80 7.59 -5.24 3.54
CA SER A 80 8.01 -4.20 2.60
C SER A 80 9.23 -3.44 3.11
N VAL A 81 10.18 -3.13 2.22
CA VAL A 81 11.26 -2.17 2.50
C VAL A 81 10.68 -0.75 2.45
N ILE A 82 11.01 0.07 3.45
CA ILE A 82 10.70 1.50 3.49
C ILE A 82 12.04 2.24 3.41
N ASP A 83 12.21 3.09 2.39
CA ASP A 83 13.36 3.99 2.21
C ASP A 83 12.97 5.41 2.65
#